data_AF-A0AA51A723-F1
#
_entry.id   AF-A0AA51A723-F1
#
_cell.length_a   1.000
_cell.length_b   1.000
_cell.length_c   1.000
_cell.angle_alpha   90.00
_cell.angle_beta   90.00
_cell.angle_gamma   90.00
#
_symmetry.space_group_name_H-M   'P 1'
#
loop_
_entity.id
_entity.type
_entity.pdbx_description
1 polymer ?
#
loop_
_entity_poly.entity_id
_entity_poly.type
_entity_poly.pdbx_seq_one_letter_code
_entity_poly.pdbx_strand_id
1 'polypeptide(L)'
;YEMPDFDPTKISPWLLRIELDRKRMTDKKLTMEQIAEKINAGFGDDLNCIFNDDNAEKLVLRIRIMNNEESKFQDNDEESVDKMEDDMFLRCIEANMLSDMTLQGIEAIAKVYMHLPQTEAKKRIIITEQGEFKAIAEWLLETDGTSLMKVLSERDVDPIRTFSNDICEIFQVLGIEAVRKSVEKEMNAVLQFYGLYVNYRHLALLCDVMTAKGHLMAITRHGINRQDTGALMRCSFEETVDVLLDAASHAEVDPMRGVSENIIMGQLPRMG
;
A
#
# COMPACT_ATOMS: atom_id res chain seq x y z
N TYR A 1 -19.67 14.41 -38.87
CA TYR A 1 -20.85 13.89 -38.18
C TYR A 1 -20.73 12.38 -38.30
N GLU A 2 -19.85 11.78 -37.50
CA GLU A 2 -19.60 10.33 -37.47
C GLU A 2 -19.83 9.91 -36.03
N MET A 3 -21.08 9.80 -35.65
CA MET A 3 -21.50 8.93 -34.56
C MET A 3 -22.47 7.93 -35.20
N PRO A 4 -22.45 6.65 -34.80
CA PRO A 4 -23.46 5.71 -35.25
C PRO A 4 -24.83 6.30 -34.92
N ASP A 5 -25.75 6.27 -35.87
CA ASP A 5 -27.15 6.68 -35.67
C ASP A 5 -27.78 5.80 -34.58
N PHE A 6 -27.61 6.22 -33.33
CA PHE A 6 -28.22 5.54 -32.18
C PHE A 6 -29.68 5.93 -32.11
N ASP A 7 -30.53 4.92 -31.95
CA ASP A 7 -31.97 5.09 -31.85
C ASP A 7 -32.29 5.91 -30.58
N PRO A 8 -32.72 7.19 -30.70
CA PRO A 8 -32.92 8.07 -29.56
C PRO A 8 -34.07 7.61 -28.64
N THR A 9 -34.85 6.61 -29.07
CA THR A 9 -35.92 5.97 -28.31
C THR A 9 -35.40 5.01 -27.22
N LYS A 10 -34.16 4.53 -27.34
CA LYS A 10 -33.54 3.56 -26.41
C LYS A 10 -32.77 4.20 -25.25
N ILE A 11 -32.82 5.52 -25.13
CA ILE A 11 -31.99 6.27 -24.19
C ILE A 11 -32.85 6.84 -23.06
N SER A 12 -32.38 6.76 -21.81
CA SER A 12 -33.08 7.38 -20.68
C SER A 12 -33.27 8.90 -20.90
N PRO A 13 -34.43 9.47 -20.52
CA PRO A 13 -34.66 10.91 -20.61
C PRO A 13 -33.80 11.72 -19.63
N TRP A 14 -33.27 11.06 -18.60
CA TRP A 14 -32.39 11.69 -17.61
C TRP A 14 -30.95 11.78 -18.13
N LEU A 15 -30.32 12.92 -17.91
CA LEU A 15 -28.95 13.21 -18.33
C LEU A 15 -28.10 13.59 -17.12
N LEU A 16 -27.01 12.85 -16.90
CA LEU A 16 -25.97 13.25 -15.94
C LEU A 16 -24.93 14.09 -16.68
N ARG A 17 -24.75 15.34 -16.22
CA ARG A 17 -23.77 16.28 -16.78
C ARG A 17 -22.69 16.57 -15.74
N ILE A 18 -21.46 16.18 -16.04
CA ILE A 18 -20.29 16.42 -15.21
C ILE A 18 -19.45 17.53 -15.85
N GLU A 19 -19.07 18.54 -15.07
CA GLU A 19 -18.18 19.62 -15.50
C GLU A 19 -16.81 19.41 -14.84
N LEU A 20 -15.77 19.24 -15.67
CA LEU A 20 -14.41 18.92 -15.21
C LEU A 20 -13.57 20.20 -15.10
N ASP A 21 -12.76 20.29 -14.04
CA ASP A 21 -11.86 21.43 -13.83
C ASP A 21 -10.65 21.34 -14.77
N ARG A 22 -10.55 22.31 -15.70
CA ARG A 22 -9.47 22.40 -16.69
C ARG A 22 -8.08 22.49 -16.08
N LYS A 23 -7.94 23.14 -14.92
CA LYS A 23 -6.63 23.28 -14.25
C LYS A 23 -6.09 21.91 -13.84
N ARG A 24 -6.92 21.12 -13.15
CA ARG A 24 -6.58 19.77 -12.69
C ARG A 24 -6.32 18.80 -13.85
N MET A 25 -7.08 18.93 -14.94
CA MET A 25 -6.86 18.13 -16.16
C MET A 25 -5.48 18.38 -16.77
N THR A 26 -5.06 19.65 -16.83
CA THR A 26 -3.76 20.03 -17.39
C THR A 26 -2.61 19.60 -16.48
N ASP A 27 -2.73 19.82 -15.17
CA ASP A 27 -1.70 19.45 -14.18
C ASP A 27 -1.44 17.93 -14.18
N LYS A 28 -2.50 17.14 -14.32
CA LYS A 28 -2.43 15.67 -14.35
C LYS A 28 -2.23 15.09 -15.75
N LYS A 29 -2.18 15.92 -16.80
CA LYS A 29 -2.07 15.50 -18.21
C LYS A 29 -3.11 14.45 -18.61
N LEU A 30 -4.36 14.66 -18.20
CA LEU A 30 -5.49 13.81 -18.56
C LEU A 30 -6.20 14.36 -19.80
N THR A 31 -6.64 13.48 -20.70
CA THR A 31 -7.48 13.83 -21.86
C THR A 31 -8.92 13.38 -21.64
N MET A 32 -9.90 14.03 -22.29
CA MET A 32 -11.30 13.63 -22.17
C MET A 32 -11.56 12.22 -22.73
N GLU A 33 -10.79 11.82 -23.75
CA GLU A 33 -10.84 10.47 -24.34
C GLU A 33 -10.47 9.38 -23.33
N GLN A 34 -9.37 9.56 -22.59
CA GLN A 34 -8.92 8.60 -21.56
C GLN A 34 -9.96 8.45 -20.44
N ILE A 35 -10.61 9.54 -20.07
CA ILE A 35 -11.68 9.51 -19.06
C ILE A 35 -12.88 8.74 -19.59
N ALA A 36 -13.33 9.02 -20.81
CA ALA A 36 -14.47 8.32 -21.41
C ALA A 36 -14.22 6.81 -21.57
N GLU A 37 -13.02 6.43 -22.02
CA GLU A 37 -12.63 5.02 -22.14
C GLU A 37 -12.64 4.31 -20.77
N LYS A 38 -12.13 4.96 -19.73
CA LYS A 38 -12.16 4.42 -18.36
C LYS A 38 -13.56 4.25 -17.81
N ILE A 39 -14.47 5.19 -18.10
CA ILE A 39 -15.86 5.11 -17.66
C ILE A 39 -16.58 3.95 -18.34
N ASN A 40 -16.43 3.84 -19.66
CA ASN A 40 -17.03 2.74 -20.43
C ASN A 40 -16.44 1.38 -20.01
N ALA A 41 -15.14 1.31 -19.70
CA ALA A 41 -14.51 0.08 -19.21
C ALA A 41 -15.00 -0.32 -17.80
N GLY A 42 -15.35 0.65 -16.94
CA GLY A 42 -15.81 0.40 -15.57
C GLY A 42 -17.27 -0.03 -15.47
N PHE A 43 -18.16 0.57 -16.28
CA PHE A 43 -19.61 0.34 -16.21
C PHE A 43 -20.17 -0.47 -17.40
N GLY A 44 -19.35 -0.82 -18.39
CA GLY A 44 -19.76 -1.59 -19.56
C GLY A 44 -20.51 -0.77 -20.61
N ASP A 45 -21.23 -1.47 -21.50
CA ASP A 45 -21.93 -0.90 -22.66
C ASP A 45 -23.30 -0.29 -22.31
N ASP A 46 -23.71 -0.37 -21.04
CA ASP A 46 -24.97 0.19 -20.53
C ASP A 46 -24.92 1.72 -20.38
N LEU A 47 -23.72 2.32 -20.44
CA LEU A 47 -23.53 3.77 -20.37
C LEU A 47 -23.02 4.34 -21.69
N ASN A 48 -23.72 5.35 -22.18
CA ASN A 48 -23.28 6.16 -23.30
C ASN A 48 -22.64 7.46 -22.78
N CYS A 49 -21.33 7.59 -23.01
CA CYS A 49 -20.54 8.75 -22.62
C CYS A 49 -20.25 9.64 -23.84
N ILE A 50 -20.75 10.87 -23.82
CA ILE A 50 -20.46 11.90 -24.82
C ILE A 50 -19.67 13.02 -24.15
N PHE A 51 -18.50 13.34 -24.70
CA PHE A 51 -17.65 14.42 -24.25
C PHE A 51 -17.46 15.46 -25.35
N ASN A 52 -17.08 16.67 -24.94
CA ASN A 52 -16.65 17.70 -25.88
C ASN A 52 -15.13 17.71 -26.05
N ASP A 53 -14.67 18.38 -27.11
CA ASP A 53 -13.24 18.53 -27.40
C ASP A 53 -12.53 19.33 -26.29
N ASP A 54 -11.25 19.01 -26.04
CA ASP A 54 -10.38 19.59 -25.02
C ASP A 54 -10.16 21.11 -25.24
N ASN A 55 -10.43 21.59 -26.46
CA ASN A 55 -10.35 23.01 -26.84
C ASN A 55 -11.55 23.85 -26.40
N ALA A 56 -12.64 23.24 -25.93
CA ALA A 56 -13.83 23.96 -25.50
C ALA A 56 -13.58 24.82 -24.25
N GLU A 57 -14.38 25.88 -24.06
CA GLU A 57 -14.25 26.78 -22.90
C GLU A 57 -14.51 26.05 -21.57
N LYS A 58 -15.45 25.11 -21.57
CA LYS A 58 -15.79 24.26 -20.43
C LYS A 58 -15.67 22.80 -20.84
N LEU A 59 -15.00 21.98 -20.04
CA LEU A 59 -14.93 20.54 -20.26
C LEU A 59 -16.18 19.89 -19.66
N VAL A 60 -17.01 19.30 -20.51
CA VAL A 60 -18.32 18.76 -20.13
C VAL A 60 -18.43 17.33 -20.65
N LEU A 61 -18.71 16.42 -19.72
CA LEU A 61 -19.01 15.03 -20.00
C LEU A 61 -20.50 14.78 -19.73
N ARG A 62 -21.18 14.14 -20.68
CA ARG A 62 -22.61 13.83 -20.66
C ARG A 62 -22.78 12.32 -20.68
N ILE A 63 -23.37 11.77 -19.62
CA ILE A 63 -23.61 10.34 -19.48
C ILE A 63 -25.11 10.08 -19.59
N ARG A 64 -25.47 9.09 -20.39
CA ARG A 64 -26.84 8.58 -20.49
C ARG A 64 -26.85 7.06 -20.38
N ILE A 65 -27.93 6.53 -19.83
CA ILE A 65 -28.15 5.08 -19.72
C ILE A 65 -28.74 4.58 -21.04
N MET A 66 -28.21 3.47 -21.53
CA MET A 66 -28.71 2.73 -22.67
C MET A 66 -29.67 1.66 -22.17
N ASN A 67 -30.94 1.75 -22.55
CA ASN A 67 -31.91 0.68 -22.26
C ASN A 67 -31.79 -0.38 -23.34
N ASN A 68 -31.16 -1.51 -23.01
CA ASN A 68 -31.08 -2.62 -23.94
C ASN A 68 -32.44 -3.35 -23.97
N GLU A 69 -33.13 -3.30 -25.11
CA GLU A 69 -34.46 -3.91 -25.27
C GLU A 69 -34.42 -5.44 -25.33
N GLU A 70 -33.27 -6.06 -25.60
CA GLU A 70 -33.14 -7.53 -25.64
C GLU A 70 -33.42 -8.19 -24.27
N SER A 71 -33.13 -7.50 -23.16
CA SER A 71 -33.40 -8.00 -21.81
C SER A 71 -34.86 -7.85 -21.37
N LYS A 72 -35.70 -7.13 -22.13
CA LYS A 72 -37.13 -6.95 -21.79
C LYS A 72 -38.03 -8.04 -22.37
N PHE A 73 -37.55 -8.86 -23.29
CA PHE A 73 -38.35 -9.92 -23.94
C PHE A 73 -38.18 -11.32 -23.31
N GLN A 74 -37.32 -11.50 -22.30
CA GLN A 74 -37.18 -12.79 -21.59
C GLN A 74 -37.91 -12.88 -20.24
N ASP A 75 -38.36 -11.76 -19.64
CA ASP A 75 -39.07 -11.78 -18.36
C ASP A 75 -40.57 -11.53 -18.56
N ASN A 76 -41.26 -12.53 -19.10
CA ASN A 76 -42.72 -12.59 -19.11
C ASN A 76 -43.31 -13.37 -17.92
N ASP A 77 -42.48 -13.79 -16.95
CA ASP A 77 -42.95 -14.48 -15.76
C ASP A 77 -42.48 -13.75 -14.48
N GLU A 78 -43.48 -13.28 -13.73
CA GLU A 78 -43.54 -13.23 -12.26
C GLU A 78 -42.28 -12.71 -11.50
N GLU A 79 -42.21 -11.40 -11.32
CA GLU A 79 -42.04 -10.69 -10.02
C GLU A 79 -41.56 -9.27 -10.32
N SER A 80 -42.42 -8.27 -10.04
CA SER A 80 -42.03 -6.87 -9.98
C SER A 80 -41.14 -6.63 -8.75
N VAL A 81 -39.92 -7.15 -8.79
CA VAL A 81 -38.83 -6.60 -7.96
C VAL A 81 -38.47 -5.28 -8.62
N ASP A 82 -38.74 -4.18 -7.91
CA ASP A 82 -38.58 -2.81 -8.39
C ASP A 82 -37.30 -2.66 -9.22
N LYS A 83 -37.46 -2.62 -10.56
CA LYS A 83 -36.40 -2.15 -11.45
C LYS A 83 -36.08 -0.75 -10.96
N MET A 84 -34.87 -0.59 -10.41
CA MET A 84 -34.40 0.65 -9.80
C MET A 84 -34.78 1.82 -10.70
N GLU A 85 -35.51 2.80 -10.16
CA GLU A 85 -35.93 3.96 -10.95
C GLU A 85 -34.69 4.65 -11.54
N ASP A 86 -34.77 5.06 -12.81
CA ASP A 86 -33.64 5.63 -13.57
C ASP A 86 -32.93 6.78 -12.81
N ASP A 87 -33.67 7.56 -12.01
CA ASP A 87 -33.12 8.67 -11.23
C ASP A 87 -32.31 8.20 -10.01
N MET A 88 -32.77 7.16 -9.31
CA MET A 88 -32.06 6.52 -8.22
C MET A 88 -30.81 5.81 -8.74
N PHE A 89 -30.88 5.19 -9.92
CA PHE A 89 -29.74 4.58 -10.58
C PHE A 89 -28.66 5.61 -10.96
N LEU A 90 -29.04 6.76 -11.53
CA LEU A 90 -28.08 7.85 -11.82
C LEU A 90 -27.38 8.40 -10.58
N ARG A 91 -28.10 8.52 -9.45
CA ARG A 91 -27.49 8.94 -8.18
C ARG A 91 -26.48 7.92 -7.65
N CYS A 92 -26.77 6.62 -7.82
CA CYS A 92 -25.82 5.57 -7.45
C CYS A 92 -24.59 5.57 -8.36
N ILE A 93 -24.74 5.81 -9.66
CA ILE A 93 -23.61 5.98 -10.58
C ILE A 93 -22.76 7.19 -10.18
N GLU A 94 -23.38 8.34 -9.91
CA GLU A 94 -22.67 9.54 -9.47
C GLU A 94 -21.82 9.26 -8.22
N ALA A 95 -22.41 8.63 -7.21
CA ALA A 95 -21.72 8.31 -5.96
C ALA A 95 -20.55 7.33 -6.18
N ASN A 96 -20.81 6.24 -6.91
CA ASN A 96 -19.82 5.18 -7.17
C ASN A 96 -18.66 5.71 -8.05
N MET A 97 -18.97 6.48 -9.09
CA MET A 97 -17.98 7.08 -9.98
C MET A 97 -17.07 8.08 -9.24
N LEU A 98 -17.57 8.77 -8.22
CA LEU A 98 -16.76 9.70 -7.42
C LEU A 98 -15.92 9.00 -6.34
N SER A 99 -16.35 7.84 -5.83
CA SER A 99 -15.65 7.13 -4.76
C SER A 99 -14.67 6.07 -5.25
N ASP A 100 -15.11 5.24 -6.20
CA ASP A 100 -14.43 3.96 -6.50
C ASP A 100 -13.70 4.01 -7.84
N MET A 101 -14.10 4.89 -8.76
CA MET A 101 -13.47 4.95 -10.08
C MET A 101 -12.09 5.63 -10.03
N THR A 102 -11.06 4.83 -10.27
CA THR A 102 -9.68 5.32 -10.41
C THR A 102 -9.30 5.55 -11.87
N LEU A 103 -9.04 6.82 -12.21
CA LEU A 103 -8.61 7.20 -13.55
C LEU A 103 -7.15 6.76 -13.82
N GLN A 104 -6.24 7.12 -12.91
CA GLN A 104 -4.81 6.82 -12.97
C GLN A 104 -4.21 6.74 -11.57
N GLY A 105 -3.10 6.01 -11.46
CA GLY A 105 -2.32 5.87 -10.23
C GLY A 105 -2.61 4.59 -9.46
N ILE A 106 -2.04 4.50 -8.27
CA ILE A 106 -2.18 3.36 -7.37
C ILE A 106 -3.04 3.81 -6.19
N GLU A 107 -4.17 3.14 -5.96
CA GLU A 107 -5.16 3.47 -4.91
C GLU A 107 -4.56 3.61 -3.51
N ALA A 108 -3.60 2.75 -3.17
CA ALA A 108 -2.96 2.75 -1.87
C ALA A 108 -1.98 3.92 -1.67
N ILE A 109 -1.70 4.72 -2.70
CA ILE A 109 -0.81 5.88 -2.65
C ILE A 109 -1.64 7.16 -2.78
N ALA A 110 -1.75 7.91 -1.69
CA ALA A 110 -2.57 9.11 -1.62
C ALA A 110 -1.92 10.29 -2.34
N LYS A 111 -0.61 10.51 -2.13
CA LYS A 111 0.13 11.66 -2.65
C LYS A 111 1.56 11.30 -3.00
N VAL A 112 2.12 12.03 -3.95
CA VAL A 112 3.52 11.90 -4.36
C VAL A 112 4.16 13.28 -4.39
N TYR A 113 5.33 13.38 -3.76
CA TYR A 113 6.14 14.59 -3.68
C TYR A 113 7.41 14.41 -4.49
N MET A 114 7.72 15.39 -5.33
CA MET A 114 8.96 15.40 -6.11
C MET A 114 9.93 16.41 -5.51
N HIS A 115 11.15 15.98 -5.21
CA HIS A 115 12.19 16.88 -4.70
C HIS A 115 13.58 16.49 -5.19
N LEU A 116 14.46 17.49 -5.30
CA LEU A 116 15.89 17.29 -5.54
C LEU A 116 16.60 17.11 -4.20
N PRO A 117 17.35 16.02 -3.98
CA PRO A 117 18.05 15.77 -2.74
C PRO A 117 19.17 16.78 -2.52
N GLN A 118 19.11 17.51 -1.41
CA GLN A 118 20.16 18.45 -1.00
C GLN A 118 21.30 17.74 -0.27
N THR A 119 20.96 16.73 0.55
CA THR A 119 21.91 15.93 1.33
C THR A 119 22.72 15.00 0.44
N GLU A 120 24.04 14.95 0.66
CA GLU A 120 24.94 14.06 -0.09
C GLU A 120 24.57 12.58 0.03
N ALA A 121 24.03 12.14 1.18
CA ALA A 121 23.62 10.77 1.41
C ALA A 121 22.49 10.28 0.49
N LYS A 122 21.64 11.20 -0.02
CA LYS A 122 20.57 10.88 -0.96
C LYS A 122 21.00 11.05 -2.44
N LYS A 123 22.20 11.57 -2.70
CA LYS A 123 22.72 11.73 -4.06
C LYS A 123 23.31 10.41 -4.56
N ARG A 124 23.17 10.15 -5.85
CA ARG A 124 23.78 8.98 -6.48
C ARG A 124 25.28 9.23 -6.60
N ILE A 125 26.08 8.38 -6.00
CA ILE A 125 27.54 8.40 -6.16
C ILE A 125 27.89 7.52 -7.36
N ILE A 126 28.53 8.10 -8.36
CA ILE A 126 29.10 7.38 -9.50
C ILE A 126 30.61 7.50 -9.51
N ILE A 127 31.28 6.47 -10.01
CA ILE A 127 32.72 6.48 -10.22
C ILE A 127 32.97 6.96 -11.65
N THR A 128 33.75 8.02 -11.82
CA THR A 128 34.12 8.52 -13.15
C THR A 128 35.16 7.59 -13.80
N GLU A 129 35.36 7.71 -15.11
CA GLU A 129 36.43 6.96 -15.82
C GLU A 129 37.83 7.26 -15.26
N GLN A 130 38.00 8.38 -14.57
CA GLN A 130 39.24 8.78 -13.89
C GLN A 130 39.36 8.23 -12.45
N GLY A 131 38.36 7.45 -11.98
CA GLY A 131 38.34 6.86 -10.64
C GLY A 131 37.87 7.79 -9.52
N GLU A 132 37.34 8.97 -9.85
CA GLU A 132 36.84 9.93 -8.86
C GLU A 132 35.38 9.65 -8.50
N PHE A 133 35.01 9.89 -7.23
CA PHE A 133 33.62 9.83 -6.78
C PHE A 133 32.89 11.13 -7.10
N LYS A 134 31.88 11.06 -7.95
CA LYS A 134 31.03 12.20 -8.29
C LYS A 134 29.61 11.97 -7.78
N ALA A 135 29.11 12.91 -6.98
CA ALA A 135 27.72 12.92 -6.53
C ALA A 135 26.83 13.60 -7.58
N ILE A 136 25.87 12.86 -8.11
CA ILE A 136 24.85 13.35 -9.03
C ILE A 136 23.52 13.47 -8.28
N ALA A 137 22.90 14.65 -8.38
CA ALA A 137 21.55 14.85 -7.91
C ALA A 137 20.56 14.34 -8.98
N GLU A 138 19.77 13.34 -8.62
CA GLU A 138 18.66 12.81 -9.41
C GLU A 138 17.34 13.28 -8.78
N TRP A 139 16.27 13.39 -9.56
CA TRP A 139 14.94 13.69 -9.03
C TRP A 139 14.42 12.49 -8.24
N LEU A 140 13.99 12.72 -7.00
CA LEU A 140 13.41 11.70 -6.14
C LEU A 140 11.91 11.93 -5.96
N LEU A 141 11.16 10.83 -5.93
CA LEU A 141 9.74 10.79 -5.61
C LEU A 141 9.59 10.19 -4.21
N GLU A 142 8.88 10.89 -3.33
CA GLU A 142 8.47 10.40 -2.01
C GLU A 142 6.95 10.22 -2.01
N THR A 143 6.48 9.04 -1.65
CA THR A 143 5.06 8.67 -1.70
C THR A 143 4.47 8.62 -0.29
N ASP A 144 3.21 9.04 -0.16
CA ASP A 144 2.39 8.87 1.04
C ASP A 144 1.43 7.70 0.81
N GLY A 145 1.81 6.51 1.28
CA GLY A 145 1.08 5.26 1.08
C GLY A 145 2.00 4.06 0.85
N THR A 146 1.43 2.85 0.90
CA THR A 146 2.16 1.58 0.82
C THR A 146 1.67 0.75 -0.38
N SER A 147 2.54 0.57 -1.38
CA SER A 147 2.28 -0.36 -2.49
C SER A 147 3.56 -0.71 -3.25
N LEU A 148 4.59 -1.14 -2.53
CA LEU A 148 5.93 -1.40 -3.04
C LEU A 148 5.93 -2.38 -4.23
N MET A 149 5.12 -3.43 -4.19
CA MET A 149 5.04 -4.41 -5.29
C MET A 149 4.59 -3.78 -6.61
N LYS A 150 3.55 -2.93 -6.58
CA LYS A 150 3.05 -2.23 -7.78
C LYS A 150 4.06 -1.18 -8.25
N VAL A 151 4.63 -0.41 -7.33
CA VAL A 151 5.63 0.63 -7.63
C VAL A 151 6.87 0.04 -8.29
N LEU A 152 7.37 -1.11 -7.83
CA LEU A 152 8.53 -1.78 -8.43
C LEU A 152 8.24 -2.36 -9.82
N SER A 153 6.97 -2.56 -10.16
CA SER A 153 6.55 -3.08 -11.47
C SER A 153 6.37 -1.97 -12.51
N GLU A 154 6.39 -0.70 -12.09
CA GLU A 154 6.22 0.44 -12.99
C GLU A 154 7.46 0.69 -13.85
N ARG A 155 7.20 1.21 -15.06
CA ARG A 155 8.26 1.54 -16.01
C ARG A 155 9.00 2.79 -15.53
N ASP A 156 10.31 2.85 -15.78
CA ASP A 156 11.20 3.93 -15.39
C ASP A 156 11.47 4.09 -13.86
N VAL A 157 10.87 3.24 -13.02
CA VAL A 157 11.24 3.13 -11.60
C VAL A 157 12.49 2.26 -11.46
N ASP A 158 13.43 2.67 -10.61
CA ASP A 158 14.64 1.89 -10.32
C ASP A 158 14.36 0.86 -9.20
N PRO A 159 14.27 -0.44 -9.50
CA PRO A 159 13.92 -1.45 -8.50
C PRO A 159 15.04 -1.74 -7.50
N ILE A 160 16.27 -1.28 -7.78
CA ILE A 160 17.45 -1.58 -6.95
C ILE A 160 17.54 -0.62 -5.75
N ARG A 161 17.14 0.64 -5.97
CA ARG A 161 17.30 1.72 -4.98
C ARG A 161 15.98 2.17 -4.34
N THR A 162 14.85 1.73 -4.86
CA THR A 162 13.53 2.01 -4.27
C THR A 162 13.40 1.29 -2.92
N PHE A 163 12.95 2.01 -1.90
CA PHE A 163 12.76 1.46 -0.55
C PHE A 163 11.44 1.97 0.05
N SER A 164 10.89 1.21 1.00
CA SER A 164 9.72 1.57 1.80
C SER A 164 10.14 1.74 3.26
N ASN A 165 9.37 2.48 4.04
CA ASN A 165 9.51 2.57 5.50
C ASN A 165 8.60 1.55 6.23
N ASP A 166 7.69 0.88 5.51
CA ASP A 166 6.85 -0.18 6.07
C ASP A 166 7.59 -1.53 6.04
N ILE A 167 7.99 -1.98 7.24
CA ILE A 167 8.72 -3.23 7.43
C ILE A 167 7.83 -4.46 7.12
N CYS A 168 6.53 -4.38 7.39
CA CYS A 168 5.60 -5.48 7.13
C CYS A 168 5.42 -5.69 5.62
N GLU A 169 5.33 -4.61 4.85
CA GLU A 169 5.29 -4.65 3.40
C GLU A 169 6.59 -5.22 2.81
N ILE A 170 7.76 -4.79 3.33
CA ILE A 170 9.06 -5.33 2.90
C ILE A 170 9.15 -6.82 3.15
N PHE A 171 8.63 -7.31 4.28
CA PHE A 171 8.59 -8.75 4.57
C PHE A 171 7.79 -9.51 3.50
N GLN A 172 6.65 -8.98 3.06
CA GLN A 172 5.79 -9.62 2.08
C GLN A 172 6.38 -9.59 0.66
N VAL A 173 7.02 -8.48 0.27
CA VAL A 173 7.50 -8.26 -1.11
C VAL A 173 8.93 -8.79 -1.31
N LEU A 174 9.84 -8.50 -0.37
CA LEU A 174 11.27 -8.78 -0.50
C LEU A 174 11.78 -9.89 0.44
N GLY A 175 11.07 -10.18 1.53
CA GLY A 175 11.40 -11.26 2.46
C GLY A 175 12.22 -10.84 3.68
N ILE A 176 12.59 -11.83 4.51
CA ILE A 176 13.15 -11.62 5.86
C ILE A 176 14.55 -10.99 5.88
N GLU A 177 15.39 -11.26 4.88
CA GLU A 177 16.74 -10.65 4.80
C GLU A 177 16.67 -9.15 4.47
N ALA A 178 15.71 -8.76 3.62
CA ALA A 178 15.46 -7.35 3.33
C ALA A 178 14.94 -6.63 4.58
N VAL A 179 14.07 -7.28 5.36
CA VAL A 179 13.58 -6.77 6.65
C VAL A 179 14.73 -6.53 7.62
N ARG A 180 15.65 -7.49 7.78
CA ARG A 180 16.82 -7.35 8.65
C ARG A 180 17.57 -6.05 8.35
N LYS A 181 17.86 -5.79 7.06
CA LYS A 181 18.59 -4.59 6.65
C LYS A 181 17.76 -3.31 6.73
N SER A 182 16.46 -3.39 6.44
CA SER A 182 15.53 -2.27 6.53
C SER A 182 15.40 -1.78 7.98
N VAL A 183 15.18 -2.68 8.94
CA VAL A 183 15.09 -2.35 10.38
C VAL A 183 16.38 -1.68 10.86
N GLU A 184 17.55 -2.22 10.49
CA GLU A 184 18.85 -1.65 10.83
C GLU A 184 18.99 -0.21 10.30
N LYS A 185 18.58 0.02 9.04
CA LYS A 185 18.64 1.33 8.38
C LYS A 185 17.71 2.34 9.04
N GLU A 186 16.47 1.95 9.33
CA GLU A 186 15.48 2.83 9.98
C GLU A 186 15.89 3.20 11.40
N MET A 187 16.34 2.23 12.20
CA MET A 187 16.84 2.50 13.55
C MET A 187 18.06 3.44 13.52
N ASN A 188 19.00 3.19 12.62
CA ASN A 188 20.18 4.04 12.48
C ASN A 188 19.81 5.46 12.00
N ALA A 189 18.85 5.60 11.10
CA ALA A 189 18.36 6.89 10.63
C ALA A 189 17.77 7.73 11.76
N VAL A 190 16.95 7.11 12.64
CA VAL A 190 16.39 7.79 13.81
C VAL A 190 17.48 8.20 14.80
N LEU A 191 18.41 7.30 15.14
CA LEU A 191 19.49 7.59 16.09
C LEU A 191 20.42 8.69 15.58
N GLN A 192 20.77 8.65 14.29
CA GLN A 192 21.60 9.65 13.65
C GLN A 192 20.92 11.02 13.60
N PHE A 193 19.60 11.07 13.42
CA PHE A 193 18.83 12.32 13.47
C PHE A 193 18.96 13.02 14.83
N TYR A 194 19.00 12.27 15.93
CA TYR A 194 19.25 12.80 17.28
C TYR A 194 20.74 13.02 17.61
N GLY A 195 21.66 12.75 16.68
CA GLY A 195 23.10 12.86 16.90
C GLY A 195 23.67 11.80 17.85
N LEU A 196 22.92 10.72 18.10
CA LEU A 196 23.35 9.63 18.97
C LEU A 196 24.15 8.61 18.15
N TYR A 197 25.34 8.28 18.63
CA TYR A 197 26.15 7.23 18.05
C TYR A 197 25.94 5.91 18.80
N VAL A 198 25.55 4.87 18.06
CA VAL A 198 25.48 3.49 18.55
C VAL A 198 26.38 2.62 17.68
N ASN A 199 27.17 1.75 18.30
CA ASN A 199 28.03 0.83 17.57
C ASN A 199 27.17 -0.14 16.73
N TYR A 200 27.53 -0.33 15.45
CA TYR A 200 26.88 -1.27 14.53
C TYR A 200 26.62 -2.64 15.14
N ARG A 201 27.54 -3.15 15.97
CA ARG A 201 27.41 -4.48 16.60
C ARG A 201 26.15 -4.62 17.46
N HIS A 202 25.69 -3.54 18.11
CA HIS A 202 24.47 -3.58 18.92
C HIS A 202 23.21 -3.58 18.05
N LEU A 203 23.18 -2.75 17.00
CA LEU A 203 22.05 -2.68 16.07
C LEU A 203 21.90 -3.98 15.27
N ALA A 204 23.03 -4.51 14.76
CA ALA A 204 23.04 -5.77 14.04
C ALA A 204 22.54 -6.93 14.91
N LEU A 205 23.00 -7.03 16.17
CA LEU A 205 22.55 -8.08 17.08
C LEU A 205 21.04 -7.99 17.36
N LEU A 206 20.50 -6.79 17.54
CA LEU A 206 19.07 -6.60 17.74
C LEU A 206 18.27 -7.05 16.51
N CYS A 207 18.69 -6.63 15.31
CA CYS A 207 18.03 -7.02 14.07
C CYS A 207 18.08 -8.53 13.86
N ASP A 208 19.22 -9.17 14.16
CA ASP A 208 19.39 -10.63 14.07
C ASP A 208 18.45 -11.37 15.02
N VAL A 209 18.31 -10.91 16.27
CA VAL A 209 17.37 -11.50 17.23
C VAL A 209 15.92 -11.36 16.76
N MET A 210 15.56 -10.24 16.14
CA MET A 210 14.22 -10.01 15.60
C MET A 210 13.89 -10.88 14.38
N THR A 211 14.89 -11.29 13.58
CA THR A 211 14.67 -12.02 12.32
C THR A 211 15.12 -13.49 12.33
N ALA A 212 15.81 -13.96 13.37
CA ALA A 212 16.42 -15.30 13.43
C ALA A 212 15.46 -16.48 13.18
N LYS A 213 14.16 -16.35 13.49
CA LYS A 213 13.16 -17.41 13.32
C LYS A 213 12.49 -17.42 11.93
N GLY A 214 12.93 -16.57 11.01
CA GLY A 214 12.38 -16.47 9.65
C GLY A 214 11.07 -15.68 9.54
N HIS A 215 10.57 -15.14 10.66
CA HIS A 215 9.39 -14.29 10.73
C HIS A 215 9.75 -13.06 11.58
N LEU A 216 9.07 -11.93 11.35
CA LEU A 216 9.32 -10.71 12.13
C LEU A 216 8.83 -10.87 13.58
N MET A 217 9.77 -10.94 14.52
CA MET A 217 9.49 -11.05 15.94
C MET A 217 9.55 -9.67 16.60
N ALA A 218 8.41 -9.21 17.12
CA ALA A 218 8.37 -8.00 17.94
C ALA A 218 9.08 -8.25 19.29
N ILE A 219 9.86 -7.27 19.77
CA ILE A 219 10.46 -7.32 21.11
C ILE A 219 9.43 -6.82 22.13
N THR A 220 8.37 -7.60 22.32
CA THR A 220 7.29 -7.36 23.28
C THR A 220 6.86 -8.69 23.90
N ARG A 221 5.98 -8.68 24.92
CA ARG A 221 5.45 -9.91 25.54
C ARG A 221 4.91 -10.92 24.50
N HIS A 222 4.23 -10.42 23.47
CA HIS A 222 3.62 -11.24 22.44
C HIS A 222 4.65 -11.90 21.52
N GLY A 223 5.81 -11.28 21.31
CA GLY A 223 6.90 -11.88 20.55
C GLY A 223 7.77 -12.80 21.40
N ILE A 224 8.10 -12.42 22.64
CA ILE A 224 8.93 -13.22 23.54
C ILE A 224 8.24 -14.56 23.88
N ASN A 225 6.92 -14.56 24.09
CA ASN A 225 6.17 -15.78 24.40
C ASN A 225 6.10 -16.81 23.25
N ARG A 226 6.35 -16.36 22.02
CA ARG A 226 6.41 -17.21 20.82
C ARG A 226 7.80 -17.80 20.57
N GLN A 227 8.79 -17.42 21.37
CA GLN A 227 10.12 -18.01 21.29
C GLN A 227 10.16 -19.34 22.05
N ASP A 228 11.00 -20.27 21.59
CA ASP A 228 11.26 -21.55 22.29
C ASP A 228 12.17 -21.30 23.51
N THR A 229 11.68 -20.51 24.46
CA THR A 229 12.36 -20.20 25.73
C THR A 229 11.63 -20.89 26.89
N GLY A 230 12.38 -21.21 27.94
CA GLY A 230 11.83 -21.91 29.10
C GLY A 230 10.68 -21.13 29.75
N ALA A 231 9.69 -21.86 30.29
CA ALA A 231 8.54 -21.26 30.98
C ALA A 231 8.95 -20.27 32.09
N LEU A 232 10.06 -20.52 32.81
CA LEU A 232 10.54 -19.61 33.86
C LEU A 232 11.11 -18.31 33.29
N MET A 233 11.73 -18.37 32.12
CA MET A 233 12.17 -17.18 31.41
C MET A 233 10.97 -16.37 30.91
N ARG A 234 9.97 -17.02 30.30
CA ARG A 234 8.77 -16.35 29.78
C ARG A 234 7.94 -15.71 30.89
N CYS A 235 7.72 -16.42 32.01
CA CYS A 235 6.92 -15.90 33.13
C CYS A 235 7.58 -14.72 33.85
N SER A 236 8.91 -14.53 33.67
CA SER A 236 9.64 -13.38 34.20
C SER A 236 9.31 -12.06 33.49
N PHE A 237 8.67 -12.11 32.31
CA PHE A 237 8.33 -10.93 31.52
C PHE A 237 6.80 -10.77 31.39
N GLU A 238 6.23 -9.82 32.12
CA GLU A 238 4.83 -9.32 32.07
C GLU A 238 3.68 -10.32 32.37
N GLU A 239 3.74 -11.59 31.96
CA GLU A 239 2.63 -12.56 32.05
C GLU A 239 2.97 -13.79 32.92
N THR A 240 3.12 -13.60 34.23
CA THR A 240 3.62 -14.69 35.11
C THR A 240 2.60 -15.82 35.32
N VAL A 241 1.37 -15.50 35.70
CA VAL A 241 0.36 -16.52 36.11
C VAL A 241 -0.11 -17.34 34.91
N ASP A 242 -0.39 -16.68 33.79
CA ASP A 242 -0.92 -17.33 32.59
C ASP A 242 0.10 -18.29 31.97
N VAL A 243 1.37 -17.86 31.87
CA VAL A 243 2.46 -18.71 31.36
C VAL A 243 2.67 -19.94 32.25
N LEU A 244 2.61 -19.78 33.58
CA LEU A 244 2.78 -20.91 34.50
C LEU A 244 1.59 -21.88 34.46
N LEU A 245 0.36 -21.39 34.32
CA LEU A 245 -0.82 -22.24 34.16
C LEU A 245 -0.75 -23.04 32.86
N ASP A 246 -0.38 -22.38 31.75
CA ASP A 246 -0.22 -23.03 30.46
C ASP A 246 0.89 -24.09 30.48
N ALA A 247 2.07 -23.73 31.02
CA ALA A 247 3.19 -24.64 31.18
C ALA A 247 2.86 -25.84 32.10
N ALA A 248 2.12 -25.61 33.19
CA ALA A 248 1.65 -26.67 34.08
C ALA A 248 0.66 -27.61 33.38
N SER A 249 -0.22 -27.08 32.52
CA SER A 249 -1.18 -27.89 31.76
C SER A 249 -0.49 -28.79 30.73
N HIS A 250 0.62 -28.34 30.15
CA HIS A 250 1.42 -29.07 29.17
C HIS A 250 2.56 -29.90 29.79
N ALA A 251 2.75 -29.85 31.12
CA ALA A 251 3.88 -30.46 31.82
C ALA A 251 5.24 -30.09 31.19
N GLU A 252 5.42 -28.81 30.85
CA GLU A 252 6.64 -28.29 30.23
C GLU A 252 7.84 -28.45 31.17
N VAL A 253 8.96 -28.95 30.64
CA VAL A 253 10.20 -29.14 31.41
C VAL A 253 11.18 -28.03 31.03
N ASP A 254 11.51 -27.17 31.99
CA ASP A 254 12.49 -26.10 31.80
C ASP A 254 13.93 -26.64 31.93
N PRO A 255 14.79 -26.51 30.90
CA PRO A 255 16.17 -26.99 30.94
C PRO A 255 17.11 -26.10 31.79
N MET A 256 16.63 -24.98 32.32
CA MET A 256 17.37 -24.03 33.17
C MET A 256 18.72 -23.55 32.58
N ARG A 257 18.75 -23.21 31.29
CA ARG A 257 20.00 -22.87 30.56
C ARG A 257 20.25 -21.37 30.46
N GLY A 258 19.19 -20.57 30.49
CA GLY A 258 19.21 -19.13 30.47
C GLY A 258 19.56 -18.52 31.82
N VAL A 259 19.47 -17.21 31.89
CA VAL A 259 19.96 -16.42 33.02
C VAL A 259 18.88 -16.27 34.09
N SER A 260 17.66 -15.94 33.67
CA SER A 260 16.55 -15.61 34.56
C SER A 260 16.15 -16.79 35.44
N GLU A 261 15.99 -17.97 34.86
CA GLU A 261 15.69 -19.22 35.58
C GLU A 261 16.73 -19.57 36.67
N ASN A 262 18.02 -19.44 36.38
CA ASN A 262 19.09 -19.78 37.31
C ASN A 262 19.11 -18.81 38.49
N ILE A 263 18.85 -17.53 38.24
CA ILE A 263 18.70 -16.52 39.30
C ILE A 263 17.48 -16.83 40.17
N ILE A 264 16.33 -17.17 39.56
CA ILE A 264 15.10 -17.53 40.30
C ILE A 264 15.36 -18.72 41.23
N MET A 265 16.12 -19.72 40.76
CA MET A 265 16.45 -20.92 41.52
C MET A 265 17.64 -20.75 42.49
N GLY A 266 18.25 -19.57 42.54
CA GLY A 266 19.42 -19.30 43.39
C GLY A 266 20.69 -20.07 42.99
N GLN A 267 20.80 -20.47 41.72
CA GLN A 267 21.95 -21.17 41.15
C GLN A 267 22.89 -20.19 40.44
N LEU A 268 24.16 -20.56 40.27
CA LEU A 268 25.11 -19.75 39.51
C LEU A 268 24.72 -19.77 38.01
N PRO A 269 24.37 -18.63 37.40
CA PRO A 269 24.00 -18.59 35.98
C PRO A 269 25.22 -18.86 35.10
N ARG A 270 24.97 -19.42 33.91
CA ARG A 270 26.00 -19.69 32.89
C ARG A 270 26.37 -18.42 32.13
N MET A 271 26.89 -17.43 32.84
CA MET A 271 27.38 -16.16 32.28
C MET A 271 28.81 -15.91 32.77
N GLY A 272 29.72 -15.55 31.85
CA GLY A 272 31.13 -15.31 32.17
C GLY A 272 32.04 -15.72 31.03
#